data_AF-A0A4Q2X1K3-F1
#
_entry.id   AF-A0A4Q2X1K3-F1
#
_cell.length_a   1.000
_cell.length_b   1.000
_cell.length_c   1.000
_cell.angle_alpha   90.00
_cell.angle_beta   90.00
_cell.angle_gamma   90.00
#
_symmetry.space_group_name_H-M   'P 1'
#
loop_
_entity.id
_entity.type
_entity.pdbx_description
1 polymer ?
#
loop_
_entity_poly.entity_id
_entity_poly.type
_entity_poly.pdbx_seq_one_letter_code
_entity_poly.pdbx_strand_id
1 'polypeptide(L)' 'MKQYLQLKFLPRNTDAALLLLRLWLGISMLALHGLPKLQKLIAGKHQFADPLGIGELPSLVMAVGTEFAGSILIILGL' A
#
# COMPACT_ATOMS: atom_id res chain seq x y z
N MET A 1 16.22 -27.69 -19.74
CA MET A 1 15.78 -26.40 -19.16
C MET A 1 16.60 -26.13 -17.90
N LYS A 2 17.29 -24.99 -17.85
CA LYS A 2 18.33 -24.69 -16.84
C LYS A 2 17.71 -24.53 -15.43
N GLN A 3 18.41 -25.02 -14.41
CA GLN A 3 17.97 -25.07 -13.00
C GLN A 3 17.55 -23.73 -12.38
N TYR A 4 17.92 -22.60 -12.99
CA TYR A 4 17.56 -21.25 -12.54
C TYR A 4 16.05 -20.99 -12.58
N LEU A 5 15.31 -21.69 -13.45
CA LEU A 5 13.84 -21.56 -13.55
C LEU A 5 13.07 -22.57 -12.69
N GLN A 6 13.76 -23.37 -11.85
CA GLN A 6 13.09 -24.31 -10.94
C GLN A 6 12.68 -23.67 -9.61
N LEU A 7 12.92 -22.37 -9.41
CA LEU A 7 12.50 -21.60 -8.24
C LEU A 7 12.77 -22.34 -6.90
N LYS A 8 13.89 -23.06 -6.81
CA LYS A 8 14.23 -23.88 -5.63
C LYS A 8 14.47 -23.06 -4.35
N PHE A 9 14.57 -21.74 -4.49
CA PHE A 9 14.64 -20.79 -3.38
C PHE A 9 13.26 -20.38 -2.85
N LEU A 10 12.17 -20.73 -3.55
CA LEU A 10 10.82 -20.52 -3.04
C LEU A 10 10.57 -21.47 -1.85
N PRO A 11 9.93 -20.97 -0.79
CA PRO A 11 9.60 -21.80 0.36
C PRO A 11 8.68 -22.94 -0.06
N ARG A 12 8.82 -24.08 0.63
CA ARG A 12 7.98 -25.29 0.46
C ARG A 12 6.47 -24.97 0.45
N ASN A 13 6.06 -23.89 1.11
CA ASN A 13 4.69 -23.39 1.14
C ASN A 13 4.63 -21.97 0.55
N THR A 14 4.49 -21.86 -0.76
CA THR A 14 4.49 -20.59 -1.50
C THR A 14 3.28 -19.71 -1.13
N ASP A 15 2.12 -20.30 -0.89
CA ASP A 15 0.90 -19.57 -0.51
C ASP A 15 1.04 -18.84 0.83
N ALA A 16 1.64 -19.51 1.83
CA ALA A 16 1.90 -18.88 3.12
C ALA A 16 2.89 -17.72 3.02
N ALA A 17 3.91 -17.84 2.17
CA ALA A 17 4.88 -16.77 1.94
C ALA A 17 4.27 -15.57 1.22
N LEU A 18 3.41 -15.82 0.22
CA LEU A 18 2.67 -14.78 -0.49
C LEU A 18 1.66 -14.07 0.43
N LEU A 19 0.98 -14.83 1.29
CA LEU A 19 0.08 -14.27 2.30
C LEU A 19 0.84 -13.37 3.28
N LEU A 20 1.99 -13.81 3.77
CA LEU A 20 2.82 -13.01 4.66
C LEU A 20 3.30 -11.73 3.96
N LEU A 21 3.77 -11.82 2.72
CA LEU A 21 4.20 -10.66 1.93
C LEU A 21 3.06 -9.66 1.75
N ARG A 22 1.86 -10.14 1.44
CA ARG A 22 0.66 -9.33 1.26
C ARG A 22 0.28 -8.59 2.54
N LEU A 23 0.20 -9.31 3.66
CA LEU A 23 -0.11 -8.69 4.95
C LEU A 23 0.97 -7.70 5.35
N TRP A 24 2.25 -8.04 5.19
CA TRP A 24 3.36 -7.16 5.53
C TRP A 24 3.30 -5.84 4.75
N LEU A 25 3.19 -5.91 3.42
CA LEU A 25 3.13 -4.72 2.56
C LEU A 25 1.84 -3.93 2.79
N GLY A 26 0.69 -4.60 2.88
CA GLY A 26 -0.59 -3.95 3.10
C GLY A 26 -0.67 -3.24 4.45
N ILE A 27 -0.29 -3.92 5.53
CA ILE A 27 -0.31 -3.34 6.89
C ILE A 27 0.70 -2.21 7.01
N SER A 28 1.92 -2.37 6.47
CA SER A 28 2.93 -1.29 6.52
C SER A 28 2.49 -0.05 5.73
N MET A 29 1.89 -0.21 4.55
CA MET A 29 1.30 0.88 3.78
C MET A 29 0.17 1.57 4.54
N LEU A 30 -0.74 0.79 5.13
CA LEU A 30 -1.85 1.34 5.91
C LEU A 30 -1.35 2.13 7.13
N ALA A 31 -0.39 1.58 7.87
CA ALA A 31 0.09 2.17 9.11
C ALA A 31 1.01 3.39 8.88
N LEU A 32 1.93 3.29 7.92
CA LEU A 32 2.98 4.31 7.71
C LEU A 32 2.57 5.40 6.72
N HIS A 33 1.60 5.14 5.84
CA HIS A 33 1.22 6.09 4.79
C HIS A 33 -0.28 6.42 4.83
N GLY A 34 -1.16 5.41 4.86
CA GLY A 34 -2.61 5.59 4.88
C GLY A 34 -3.12 6.36 6.10
N LEU A 35 -2.83 5.87 7.31
CA LEU A 35 -3.27 6.48 8.57
C LEU A 35 -2.76 7.92 8.75
N PRO A 36 -1.47 8.25 8.55
CA PRO A 36 -0.98 9.61 8.68
C PRO A 36 -1.64 10.59 7.70
N LYS A 37 -1.93 10.16 6.46
CA LYS A 37 -2.60 11.02 5.47
C LYS A 37 -4.08 11.21 5.79
N LEU A 38 -4.75 10.17 6.27
CA LEU A 38 -6.12 10.29 6.76
C LEU A 38 -6.22 11.27 7.94
N GLN A 39 -5.28 11.17 8.90
CA GLN A 39 -5.20 12.11 10.02
C GLN A 39 -4.94 13.54 9.55
N LYS A 40 -4.04 13.76 8.58
CA LYS A 40 -3.81 15.09 7.98
C LYS A 40 -5.07 15.67 7.34
N LEU A 41 -5.81 14.84 6.62
CA LEU A 41 -7.06 15.23 5.96
C LEU A 41 -8.13 15.63 6.99
N ILE A 42 -8.33 14.84 8.05
CA ILE A 42 -9.29 15.12 9.13
C ILE A 42 -8.86 16.35 9.95
N ALA A 43 -7.56 16.54 10.15
CA ALA A 43 -7.02 17.70 10.86
C ALA A 43 -7.06 19.00 10.04
N GLY A 44 -7.56 18.99 8.81
CA GLY A 44 -7.60 20.17 7.93
C GLY A 44 -6.22 20.65 7.49
N LYS A 45 -5.19 19.82 7.62
CA LYS A 45 -3.81 20.13 7.20
C LYS A 45 -3.63 19.68 5.76
N HIS A 46 -3.96 20.56 4.83
CA HIS A 46 -3.91 20.27 3.40
C HIS A 46 -2.50 20.27 2.79
N GLN A 47 -1.46 20.54 3.60
CA GLN A 47 -0.08 20.60 3.15
C GLN A 47 0.40 19.21 2.69
N PHE A 48 0.30 19.02 1.38
CA PHE A 48 0.60 17.78 0.67
C PHE A 48 1.20 18.10 -0.69
N ALA A 49 2.06 17.21 -1.19
CA ALA A 49 2.65 17.39 -2.50
C ALA A 49 1.56 17.34 -3.57
N ASP A 50 1.59 18.29 -4.50
CA ASP A 50 0.69 18.33 -5.64
C ASP A 50 1.46 18.07 -6.95
N PRO A 51 1.83 16.81 -7.23
CA PRO A 51 2.59 16.47 -8.43
C PRO A 51 1.78 16.64 -9.73
N LEU A 52 0.45 16.62 -9.63
CA LEU A 52 -0.46 16.74 -10.77
C LEU A 52 -0.93 18.17 -11.03
N GLY A 53 -0.64 19.11 -10.13
CA GLY A 53 -1.04 20.52 -10.27
C GLY A 53 -2.55 20.75 -10.16
N ILE A 54 -3.28 19.82 -9.53
CA ILE A 54 -4.75 19.88 -9.37
C ILE A 54 -5.18 20.54 -8.05
N GLY A 55 -4.22 20.92 -7.20
CA GLY A 55 -4.39 21.44 -5.85
C GLY A 55 -3.98 20.44 -4.78
N GLU A 56 -3.50 20.95 -3.64
CA GLU A 56 -3.01 20.10 -2.54
C GLU A 56 -4.13 19.24 -1.90
N LEU A 57 -5.35 19.80 -1.76
CA LEU A 57 -6.50 19.11 -1.17
C LEU A 57 -6.98 17.92 -2.02
N PRO A 58 -7.30 18.07 -3.32
CA PRO A 58 -7.69 16.93 -4.15
C PRO A 58 -6.57 15.89 -4.26
N SER A 59 -5.31 16.32 -4.34
CA SER A 59 -4.15 15.42 -4.31
C SER A 59 -4.07 14.62 -3.00
N LEU A 60 -4.32 15.25 -1.85
CA LEU A 60 -4.37 14.57 -0.56
C LEU A 60 -5.55 13.59 -0.47
N VAL A 61 -6.74 13.97 -0.94
CA VAL A 61 -7.93 13.09 -0.92
C VAL A 61 -7.71 11.85 -1.78
N MET A 62 -7.17 12.01 -2.98
CA MET A 62 -6.85 10.88 -3.87
C MET A 62 -5.76 9.98 -3.27
N ALA A 63 -4.73 10.56 -2.65
CA ALA A 63 -3.69 9.80 -1.97
C ALA A 63 -4.26 9.01 -0.77
N VAL A 64 -5.13 9.61 0.04
CA VAL A 64 -5.83 8.91 1.13
C VAL A 64 -6.69 7.78 0.57
N GLY A 65 -7.50 8.04 -0.47
CA GLY A 65 -8.34 7.02 -1.08
C GLY A 65 -7.52 5.81 -1.57
N THR A 66 -6.39 6.08 -2.22
CA THR A 66 -5.54 5.02 -2.77
C THR A 66 -4.76 4.28 -1.69
N GLU A 67 -4.17 5.00 -0.73
CA GLU A 67 -3.25 4.39 0.24
C GLU A 67 -3.94 3.86 1.49
N PHE A 68 -5.08 4.41 1.87
CA PHE A 68 -5.90 3.86 2.96
C PHE A 68 -6.84 2.77 2.44
N ALA A 69 -7.69 3.06 1.45
CA ALA A 69 -8.63 2.05 0.96
C ALA A 69 -7.90 0.97 0.14
N GLY A 70 -6.93 1.34 -0.70
CA GLY A 70 -6.16 0.37 -1.48
C GLY A 70 -5.27 -0.54 -0.62
N SER A 71 -4.72 -0.06 0.50
CA SER A 71 -3.98 -0.96 1.41
C SER A 71 -4.90 -1.98 2.07
N ILE A 72 -6.16 -1.63 2.38
CA ILE A 72 -7.16 -2.59 2.87
C ILE A 72 -7.46 -3.64 1.81
N LEU A 73 -7.65 -3.24 0.55
CA LEU A 73 -7.87 -4.19 -0.56
C LEU A 73 -6.68 -5.15 -0.71
N ILE A 74 -5.45 -4.64 -0.65
CA ILE A 74 -4.24 -5.47 -0.67
C ILE A 74 -4.24 -6.48 0.47
N ILE A 75 -4.55 -6.07 1.71
CA ILE A 75 -4.62 -6.98 2.87
C ILE A 75 -5.65 -8.09 2.64
N LEU A 76 -6.84 -7.72 2.13
CA LEU A 76 -7.91 -8.66 1.79
C LEU A 76 -7.58 -9.55 0.59
N GLY A 77 -6.60 -9.14 -0.22
CA GLY A 77 -6.21 -9.86 -1.41
C GLY A 77 -7.07 -9.62 -2.64
N LEU A 78 -7.76 -8.49 -2.68
CA LEU A 78 -8.50 -7.97 -3.83
C LEU A 78 -7.58 -7.14 -4.72
#